data_AF-A0A3B8VKK8-F1
#
_entry.id   AF-A0A3B8VKK8-F1
#
_cell.length_a   1.000
_cell.length_b   1.000
_cell.length_c   1.000
_cell.angle_alpha   90.00
_cell.angle_beta   90.00
_cell.angle_gamma   90.00
#
_symmetry.space_group_name_H-M   'P 1'
#
loop_
_entity.id
_entity.type
_entity.pdbx_description
1 polymer ?
#
loop_
_entity_poly.entity_id
_entity_poly.type
_entity_poly.pdbx_seq_one_letter_code
_entity_poly.pdbx_strand_id
1 'polypeptide(L)' 'AEVATSAGKFNTVNGPAMVAVSISRRPFLSGVAGAWAETRRARLNRILLRGLDCLSEMWLELGEP' A
#
# COMPACT_ATOMS: atom_id res chain seq x y z
N ALA A 1 0.55 8.61 3.38
CA ALA A 1 -0.63 8.19 2.62
C ALA A 1 -1.84 8.28 3.53
N GLU A 2 -2.06 7.33 4.43
CA GLU A 2 -3.28 7.26 5.26
C GLU A 2 -3.63 8.53 6.04
N VAL A 3 -2.66 9.19 6.68
CA VAL A 3 -2.89 10.47 7.39
C VAL A 3 -3.29 11.59 6.42
N ALA A 4 -2.74 11.59 5.20
CA ALA A 4 -3.11 12.57 4.18
C ALA A 4 -4.50 12.26 3.62
N THR A 5 -4.82 10.98 3.41
CA THR A 5 -6.14 10.50 2.98
C THR A 5 -7.21 10.89 4.00
N SER A 6 -7.02 10.58 5.29
CA SER A 6 -7.98 10.92 6.35
C SER A 6 -8.13 12.43 6.58
N ALA A 7 -7.13 13.21 6.20
CA ALA A 7 -7.17 14.68 6.24
C ALA A 7 -7.71 15.32 4.95
N GLY A 8 -8.16 14.54 3.96
CA GLY A 8 -8.64 15.03 2.67
C GLY A 8 -7.55 15.68 1.79
N LYS A 9 -6.27 15.47 2.09
CA LYS A 9 -5.13 16.05 1.37
C LYS A 9 -4.68 15.15 0.23
N PHE A 10 -5.61 14.81 -0.67
CA PHE A 10 -5.43 13.80 -1.73
C PHE A 10 -4.27 14.09 -2.68
N ASN A 11 -3.97 15.37 -2.94
CA ASN A 11 -2.81 15.80 -3.74
C ASN A 11 -1.43 15.36 -3.17
N THR A 12 -1.37 14.94 -1.90
CA THR A 12 -0.14 14.45 -1.25
C THR A 12 -0.11 12.94 -1.02
N VAL A 13 -1.17 12.22 -1.41
CA VAL A 13 -1.31 10.77 -1.17
C VAL A 13 -0.47 9.94 -2.12
N ASN A 14 -0.41 10.34 -3.41
CA ASN A 14 0.16 9.53 -4.49
C ASN A 14 1.58 9.02 -4.19
N GLY A 15 2.51 9.94 -3.91
CA GLY A 15 3.93 9.61 -3.66
C GLY A 15 4.14 8.52 -2.59
N PRO A 16 3.73 8.73 -1.33
CA PRO A 16 3.92 7.72 -0.28
C PRO A 16 3.12 6.44 -0.52
N ALA A 17 1.93 6.50 -1.12
CA ALA A 17 1.12 5.32 -1.38
C ALA A 17 1.72 4.44 -2.50
N MET A 18 2.17 5.06 -3.59
CA MET A 18 2.86 4.37 -4.70
C MET A 18 4.15 3.70 -4.26
N VAL A 19 4.93 4.34 -3.37
CA VAL A 19 6.13 3.72 -2.78
C VAL A 19 5.76 2.47 -1.98
N ALA A 20 4.76 2.57 -1.11
CA ALA A 20 4.30 1.44 -0.30
C ALA A 20 3.81 0.27 -1.18
N VAL A 21 3.00 0.55 -2.20
CA VAL A 21 2.50 -0.45 -3.16
C VAL A 21 3.65 -1.06 -3.95
N SER A 22 4.58 -0.25 -4.46
CA SER A 22 5.71 -0.72 -5.28
C SER A 22 6.66 -1.64 -4.51
N ILE A 23 6.87 -1.39 -3.22
CA ILE A 23 7.69 -2.25 -2.36
C ILE A 23 6.93 -3.53 -2.01
N SER A 24 5.69 -3.41 -1.56
CA SER A 24 4.91 -4.53 -1.02
C SER A 24 4.40 -5.53 -2.06
N ARG A 25 4.29 -5.13 -3.34
CA ARG A 25 3.96 -6.04 -4.45
C ARG A 25 5.08 -7.03 -4.81
N ARG A 26 6.32 -6.75 -4.43
CA ARG A 26 7.46 -7.59 -4.82
C ARG A 26 7.39 -8.93 -4.07
N PRO A 27 7.64 -10.07 -4.76
CA PRO A 27 7.76 -11.35 -4.08
C PRO A 27 8.81 -11.30 -2.98
N PHE A 28 8.46 -11.75 -1.77
CA PHE A 28 9.36 -11.78 -0.63
C PHE A 28 9.74 -13.23 -0.29
N LEU A 29 11.03 -13.55 -0.47
CA LEU A 29 11.63 -14.85 -0.17
C LEU A 29 10.83 -16.02 -0.77
N SER A 30 10.54 -15.97 -2.07
CA SER A 30 9.80 -17.02 -2.76
C SER A 30 10.46 -18.39 -2.54
N GLY A 31 9.65 -19.40 -2.21
CA GLY A 31 10.11 -20.76 -1.93
C GLY A 31 10.62 -21.03 -0.50
N VAL A 32 10.76 -20.00 0.34
CA VAL A 32 11.12 -20.18 1.75
C VAL A 32 9.86 -20.38 2.61
N ALA A 33 9.78 -21.47 3.36
CA ALA A 33 8.70 -21.72 4.32
C ALA A 33 9.14 -21.41 5.75
N GLY A 34 8.18 -21.11 6.63
CA GLY A 34 8.38 -20.94 8.07
C GLY A 34 7.63 -19.74 8.62
N ALA A 35 7.17 -19.84 9.88
CA ALA A 35 6.28 -18.86 10.51
C ALA A 35 6.77 -17.40 10.39
N TRP A 36 8.09 -17.18 10.46
CA TRP A 36 8.66 -15.85 10.29
C TRP A 36 8.47 -15.30 8.87
N ALA A 37 8.76 -16.08 7.82
CA ALA A 37 8.61 -15.64 6.44
C ALA A 37 7.13 -15.35 6.13
N GLU A 38 6.24 -16.21 6.58
CA GLU A 38 4.79 -16.09 6.41
C GLU A 38 4.27 -14.83 7.11
N THR A 39 4.74 -14.55 8.33
CA THR A 39 4.40 -13.31 9.06
C THR A 39 4.86 -12.06 8.33
N ARG A 40 6.06 -12.08 7.72
CA ARG A 40 6.57 -10.96 6.92
C ARG A 40 5.77 -10.75 5.64
N ARG A 41 5.42 -11.82 4.92
CA ARG A 41 4.53 -11.73 3.74
C ARG A 41 3.15 -11.19 4.12
N ALA A 42 2.56 -11.66 5.21
CA ALA A 42 1.28 -11.15 5.70
C ALA A 42 1.35 -9.66 6.05
N ARG A 43 2.47 -9.20 6.66
CA ARG A 43 2.69 -7.78 6.92
C ARG A 43 2.80 -6.95 5.63
N LEU A 44 3.56 -7.42 4.64
CA LEU A 44 3.67 -6.75 3.35
C LEU A 44 2.32 -6.69 2.64
N ASN A 45 1.52 -7.76 2.67
CA ASN A 45 0.18 -7.78 2.12
C ASN A 45 -0.74 -6.73 2.78
N ARG A 46 -0.68 -6.57 4.11
CA ARG A 46 -1.43 -5.51 4.79
C ARG A 46 -1.00 -4.10 4.38
N ILE A 47 0.30 -3.88 4.16
CA ILE A 47 0.83 -2.59 3.67
C ILE A 47 0.35 -2.35 2.24
N LEU A 48 0.34 -3.39 1.40
CA LEU A 48 -0.15 -3.33 0.02
C LEU A 48 -1.61 -2.88 -0.02
N LEU A 49 -2.48 -3.55 0.74
CA LEU A 49 -3.91 -3.23 0.79
C LEU A 49 -4.14 -1.79 1.24
N ARG A 50 -3.55 -1.37 2.37
CA ARG A 50 -3.70 0.01 2.88
C ARG A 50 -3.18 1.07 1.89
N GLY A 51 -2.10 0.77 1.17
CA GLY A 51 -1.57 1.63 0.12
C GLY A 51 -2.52 1.75 -1.07
N LEU A 52 -3.13 0.63 -1.50
CA LEU A 52 -4.12 0.61 -2.57
C LEU A 52 -5.41 1.32 -2.17
N ASP A 53 -5.88 1.15 -0.93
CA ASP A 53 -7.06 1.86 -0.40
C ASP A 53 -6.84 3.38 -0.43
N CYS A 54 -5.64 3.84 -0.03
CA CYS A 54 -5.32 5.27 -0.13
C CYS A 54 -5.31 5.79 -1.58
N LEU A 55 -4.82 4.98 -2.53
CA LEU A 55 -4.79 5.37 -3.94
C LEU A 55 -6.18 5.39 -4.56
N SER A 56 -7.02 4.40 -4.26
CA SER A 56 -8.39 4.36 -4.76
C SER A 56 -9.21 5.52 -4.24
N GLU A 57 -9.11 5.86 -2.95
CA GLU A 57 -9.76 7.04 -2.37
C GLU A 57 -9.26 8.33 -3.05
N MET A 58 -7.95 8.48 -3.24
CA MET A 58 -7.38 9.64 -3.93
C MET A 58 -7.88 9.78 -5.38
N TRP A 59 -7.93 8.68 -6.13
CA TRP A 59 -8.40 8.67 -7.52
C TRP A 59 -9.88 9.05 -7.62
N LEU A 60 -10.73 8.45 -6.79
CA LEU A 60 -12.15 8.79 -6.72
C LEU A 60 -12.38 10.29 -6.45
N GLU A 61 -11.60 10.88 -5.54
CA GLU A 61 -11.77 12.28 -5.12
C GLU A 61 -11.17 13.28 -6.13
N LEU A 62 -10.10 12.91 -6.83
CA LEU A 62 -9.49 13.75 -7.86
C LEU A 62 -10.15 13.61 -9.23
N GLY A 63 -11.09 12.66 -9.40
CA GLY A 63 -11.78 12.42 -10.67
C GLY A 63 -10.90 11.75 -11.73
N GLU A 64 -9.81 11.12 -11.30
CA GLU A 64 -8.89 10.35 -12.14
C GLU A 64 -9.12 8.85 -11.87
N PRO A 65 -9.04 7.95 -12.87
CA PRO A 65 -9.29 6.51 -12.68
C PRO A 65 -8.21 5.79 -11.86
#